data_AF-A0A950R2F1-F1
#
_entry.id   AF-A0A950R2F1-F1
#
_cell.length_a   1.000
_cell.length_b   1.000
_cell.length_c   1.000
_cell.angle_alpha   90.00
_cell.angle_beta   90.00
_cell.angle_gamma   90.00
#
_symmetry.space_group_name_H-M   'P 1'
#
loop_
_entity.id
_entity.type
_entity.pdbx_description
1 polymer ?
#
loop_
_entity_poly.entity_id
_entity_poly.type
_entity_poly.pdbx_seq_one_letter_code
_entity_poly.pdbx_strand_id
1 'polypeptide(L)'
;MEKATCDIGLIGLAVMGQNLVLNMNDHGFRVAVFNRTVSKVDEFTGNEARGTQVVGTHSLQELVQALKRPRRVMLMVKAGDTVDHMIDQVV
;
A
#
# COMPACT_ATOMS: atom_id res chain seq x y z
N MET A 1 2.76 -13.70 15.81
CA MET A 1 2.77 -12.31 15.28
C MET A 1 3.95 -12.21 14.33
N GLU A 2 3.70 -12.30 13.02
CA GLU A 2 4.77 -12.07 12.04
C GLU A 2 5.27 -10.63 12.18
N LYS A 3 6.60 -10.50 12.21
CA LYS A 3 7.31 -9.24 12.42
C LYS A 3 6.99 -8.31 11.26
N ALA A 4 6.71 -7.03 11.52
CA ALA A 4 6.49 -6.05 10.46
C ALA A 4 7.68 -6.05 9.46
N THR A 5 7.39 -6.33 8.20
CA THR A 5 8.42 -6.59 7.17
C THR A 5 8.49 -5.51 6.09
N CYS A 6 7.44 -4.70 5.93
CA CYS A 6 7.35 -3.70 4.88
C CYS A 6 7.98 -2.37 5.32
N ASP A 7 8.68 -1.71 4.39
CA ASP A 7 9.39 -0.45 4.61
C ASP A 7 8.49 0.77 4.43
N ILE A 8 7.50 0.66 3.54
CA ILE A 8 6.56 1.74 3.21
C ILE A 8 5.21 1.18 2.80
N GLY A 9 4.14 1.90 3.17
CA GLY A 9 2.78 1.63 2.78
C GLY A 9 2.33 2.57 1.67
N LEU A 10 1.54 2.10 0.71
CA LEU A 10 0.92 2.93 -0.30
C LEU A 10 -0.60 2.70 -0.32
N ILE A 11 -1.36 3.79 -0.18
CA ILE A 11 -2.82 3.78 -0.24
C ILE A 11 -3.25 4.41 -1.57
N GLY A 12 -3.96 3.62 -2.39
CA GLY A 12 -4.47 4.06 -3.68
C GLY A 12 -3.78 3.37 -4.85
N LEU A 13 -4.43 2.35 -5.41
CA LEU A 13 -3.91 1.54 -6.52
C LEU A 13 -4.59 1.91 -7.85
N ALA A 14 -4.52 3.19 -8.21
CA ALA A 14 -4.68 3.59 -9.62
C ALA A 14 -3.38 3.36 -10.39
N VAL A 15 -3.37 3.58 -11.71
CA VAL A 15 -2.19 3.37 -12.58
C VAL A 15 -0.93 4.05 -12.04
N MET A 16 -1.05 5.29 -11.55
CA MET A 16 0.08 6.03 -10.98
C MET A 16 0.60 5.37 -9.69
N GLY A 17 -0.30 4.92 -8.81
CA GLY A 17 0.06 4.25 -7.56
C GLY A 17 0.73 2.91 -7.81
N GLN A 18 0.18 2.09 -8.72
CA GLN A 18 0.75 0.80 -9.12
C GLN A 18 2.19 0.97 -9.65
N ASN A 19 2.40 1.91 -10.58
CA ASN A 19 3.74 2.16 -11.14
C ASN A 19 4.74 2.63 -10.08
N LEU A 20 4.31 3.45 -9.12
CA LEU A 20 5.17 3.88 -8.04
C LEU A 20 5.54 2.73 -7.10
N VAL A 21 4.59 1.85 -6.78
CA VAL A 21 4.86 0.64 -5.98
C VAL A 21 5.88 -0.25 -6.67
N LEU A 22 5.71 -0.51 -7.97
CA LEU A 22 6.65 -1.31 -8.75
C LEU A 22 8.03 -0.66 -8.79
N ASN A 23 8.10 0.65 -9.02
CA ASN A 23 9.36 1.40 -8.96
C ASN A 23 10.06 1.27 -7.61
N MET A 24 9.34 1.39 -6.50
CA MET A 24 9.91 1.21 -5.16
C MET A 24 10.40 -0.23 -4.93
N ASN A 25 9.63 -1.22 -5.37
CA ASN A 25 10.02 -2.62 -5.29
C ASN A 25 11.30 -2.92 -6.10
N ASP A 26 11.44 -2.36 -7.30
CA ASP A 26 12.63 -2.50 -8.13
C ASP A 26 13.89 -1.92 -7.47
N HIS A 27 13.71 -0.94 -6.57
CA HIS A 27 14.78 -0.35 -5.76
C HIS A 27 14.98 -1.04 -4.41
N GLY A 28 14.40 -2.24 -4.23
CA GLY A 28 14.61 -3.08 -3.06
C GLY A 28 13.77 -2.72 -1.83
N PHE A 29 12.73 -1.90 -1.98
CA PHE A 29 11.81 -1.62 -0.89
C PHE A 29 10.67 -2.64 -0.87
N ARG A 30 10.36 -3.15 0.32
CA ARG A 30 9.18 -3.99 0.51
C ARG A 30 7.96 -3.12 0.77
N VAL A 31 7.04 -3.07 -0.18
CA VAL A 31 5.89 -2.15 -0.15
C VAL A 31 4.61 -2.89 0.26
N ALA A 32 3.91 -2.38 1.28
CA ALA A 32 2.56 -2.82 1.60
C ALA A 32 1.55 -1.95 0.85
N VAL A 33 0.54 -2.54 0.23
CA VAL A 33 -0.44 -1.80 -0.56
C VAL A 33 -1.85 -2.01 -0.04
N PHE A 34 -2.63 -0.93 -0.06
CA PHE A 34 -4.03 -0.93 0.29
C PHE A 34 -4.82 -0.07 -0.69
N ASN A 35 -6.07 -0.47 -0.94
CA ASN A 35 -7.02 0.32 -1.70
C ASN A 35 -8.42 0.06 -1.15
N ARG A 36 -9.28 1.10 -1.14
CA ARG A 36 -10.66 0.99 -0.64
C ARG A 36 -11.45 -0.12 -1.33
N THR A 37 -11.25 -0.29 -2.64
CA THR A 37 -11.76 -1.43 -3.39
C THR A 37 -10.73 -2.55 -3.32
N VAL A 38 -10.99 -3.53 -2.46
CA VAL A 38 -10.08 -4.62 -2.12
C VAL A 38 -9.73 -5.49 -3.34
N SER A 39 -10.67 -5.71 -4.26
CA SER A 39 -10.39 -6.48 -5.48
C SER A 39 -9.25 -5.91 -6.34
N LYS A 40 -8.99 -4.59 -6.27
CA LYS A 40 -7.84 -3.98 -6.97
C LYS A 40 -6.49 -4.37 -6.34
N VAL A 41 -6.48 -4.68 -5.05
CA VAL A 41 -5.29 -5.18 -4.36
C VAL A 41 -4.98 -6.58 -4.86
N ASP A 42 -5.99 -7.45 -4.90
CA ASP A 42 -5.84 -8.84 -5.36
C ASP A 42 -5.46 -8.89 -6.84
N GLU A 43 -6.08 -8.05 -7.68
CA GLU A 43 -5.74 -7.93 -9.10
C GLU A 43 -4.29 -7.50 -9.29
N PHE A 44 -3.87 -6.42 -8.62
CA PHE A 44 -2.50 -5.90 -8.74
C PHE A 44 -1.45 -6.90 -8.24
N THR A 45 -1.69 -7.53 -7.09
CA THR A 45 -0.75 -8.50 -6.51
C THR A 45 -0.72 -9.83 -7.25
N GLY A 46 -1.83 -10.22 -7.87
CA GLY A 46 -1.92 -11.41 -8.73
C GLY A 46 -1.37 -11.21 -10.14
N ASN A 47 -1.31 -9.97 -10.63
CA ASN A 47 -0.90 -9.62 -11.99
C ASN A 47 0.42 -8.83 -12.01
N GLU A 48 0.37 -7.49 -12.04
CA GLU A 48 1.53 -6.64 -12.31
C GLU A 48 2.62 -6.76 -11.24
N ALA A 49 2.25 -6.96 -9.97
CA ALA A 49 3.17 -7.16 -8.88
C ALA A 49 3.44 -8.66 -8.58
N ARG A 50 3.04 -9.57 -9.47
CA ARG A 50 3.27 -11.01 -9.28
C ARG A 50 4.77 -11.32 -9.25
N GLY A 51 5.20 -12.05 -8.23
CA GLY A 51 6.60 -12.43 -8.06
C GLY A 51 7.50 -11.30 -7.51
N THR A 52 6.91 -10.16 -7.15
CA THR A 52 7.61 -9.07 -6.44
C THR A 52 7.55 -9.28 -4.92
N GLN A 53 8.12 -8.34 -4.15
CA GLN A 53 8.05 -8.33 -2.69
C GLN A 53 6.85 -7.51 -2.17
N VAL A 54 5.99 -7.03 -3.06
CA VAL A 54 4.80 -6.25 -2.71
C VAL A 54 3.83 -7.10 -1.90
N VAL A 55 3.32 -6.54 -0.81
CA VAL A 55 2.37 -7.19 0.09
C VAL A 55 1.00 -6.53 -0.06
N GLY A 56 0.02 -7.29 -0.53
CA GLY A 56 -1.38 -6.87 -0.53
C GLY A 56 -1.98 -6.90 0.86
N THR A 57 -2.71 -5.86 1.24
CA THR A 57 -3.46 -5.79 2.50
C THR A 57 -4.92 -5.43 2.23
N HIS A 58 -5.83 -6.04 3.01
CA HIS A 58 -7.27 -5.97 2.79
C HIS A 58 -7.96 -5.02 3.78
N SER A 59 -7.21 -4.53 4.77
CA SER A 59 -7.65 -3.51 5.74
C SER A 59 -6.54 -2.53 6.10
N LEU A 60 -6.91 -1.35 6.59
CA LEU A 60 -5.92 -0.38 7.11
C LEU A 60 -5.16 -0.93 8.31
N GLN A 61 -5.80 -1.76 9.13
CA GLN A 61 -5.18 -2.43 10.26
C GLN A 61 -4.06 -3.38 9.81
N GLU A 62 -4.31 -4.17 8.77
CA GLU A 62 -3.29 -5.04 8.16
C GLU A 62 -2.15 -4.23 7.56
N LEU A 63 -2.45 -3.14 6.84
CA LEU A 63 -1.42 -2.22 6.33
C LEU A 63 -0.52 -1.73 7.45
N VAL A 64 -1.11 -1.23 8.54
CA VAL A 64 -0.38 -0.69 9.70
C VAL A 64 0.43 -1.76 10.44
N GLN A 65 -0.04 -3.00 10.47
CA GLN A 65 0.66 -4.14 11.06
C GLN A 65 1.83 -4.62 10.20
N ALA A 66 1.72 -4.54 8.87
CA ALA A 66 2.77 -4.93 7.94
C ALA A 66 3.99 -3.97 7.97
N LEU A 67 3.79 -2.71 8.41
CA LEU A 67 4.80 -1.65 8.34
C LEU A 67 5.74 -1.57 9.54
N LYS A 68 7.05 -1.48 9.24
CA LYS A 68 8.10 -1.17 10.21
C LYS A 68 7.87 0.21 10.84
N ARG A 69 8.38 0.41 12.06
CA ARG A 69 8.35 1.72 12.75
C ARG A 69 9.64 2.52 12.45
N PRO A 70 9.58 3.86 12.34
CA PRO A 70 8.37 4.69 12.25
C PRO A 70 7.61 4.41 10.94
N ARG A 71 6.28 4.32 11.02
CA ARG A 71 5.45 3.91 9.88
C ARG A 71 5.41 5.01 8.84
N ARG A 72 5.68 4.64 7.58
CA ARG A 72 5.65 5.54 6.43
C ARG A 72 4.52 5.10 5.52
N VAL A 73 3.57 6.00 5.26
CA VAL A 73 2.42 5.74 4.39
C VAL A 73 2.34 6.85 3.36
N MET A 74 2.29 6.48 2.09
CA MET A 74 2.11 7.38 0.97
C MET A 74 0.67 7.31 0.47
N LEU A 75 -0.02 8.45 0.47
CA LEU A 75 -1.39 8.58 -0.01
C LEU A 75 -1.37 8.98 -1.50
N MET A 76 -1.91 8.11 -2.35
CA MET A 76 -2.03 8.30 -3.81
C MET A 76 -3.50 8.20 -4.21
N VAL A 77 -4.32 9.07 -3.62
CA VAL A 77 -5.77 9.13 -3.81
C VAL A 77 -6.19 10.44 -4.49
N LYS A 78 -7.46 10.53 -4.88
CA LYS A 78 -8.02 11.78 -5.43
C LYS A 78 -7.82 12.93 -4.44
N ALA A 79 -7.32 14.06 -4.93
CA ALA A 79 -7.13 15.25 -4.11
C ALA A 79 -8.47 15.81 -3.58
N GLY A 80 -8.39 16.58 -2.49
CA GLY A 80 -9.55 17.12 -1.76
C GLY A 80 -10.00 16.18 -0.65
N ASP A 81 -11.29 16.19 -0.31
CA ASP A 81 -11.89 15.53 0.86
C ASP A 81 -11.52 14.04 1.01
N THR A 82 -11.23 13.35 -0.09
CA THR A 82 -10.81 11.93 -0.04
C THR A 82 -9.47 11.74 0.68
N VAL A 83 -8.57 12.72 0.61
CA VAL A 83 -7.30 12.70 1.35
C VAL A 83 -7.58 12.85 2.85
N ASP A 84 -8.38 13.84 3.24
CA ASP A 84 -8.71 14.11 4.64
C ASP A 84 -9.43 12.92 5.27
N HIS A 85 -10.43 12.36 4.59
CA HIS A 85 -11.12 11.14 5.04
C HIS A 85 -10.19 9.95 5.23
N MET A 86 -9.14 9.82 4.41
CA MET A 86 -8.15 8.74 4.59
C MET A 86 -7.21 9.02 5.76
N ILE A 87 -6.85 10.28 6.00
CA ILE A 87 -6.04 10.67 7.15
C ILE A 87 -6.81 10.35 8.44
N ASP A 88 -8.08 10.71 8.53
CA ASP A 88 -8.94 10.44 9.70
C ASP A 88 -9.07 8.94 10.03
N GLN A 89 -8.90 8.06 9.05
CA GLN A 89 -8.95 6.60 9.27
C GLN A 89 -7.62 6.00 9.72
N VAL A 90 -6.52 6.74 9.61
CA VAL A 90 -5.15 6.26 9.88
C VAL A 90 -4.55 6.90 11.14
N VAL A 91 -5.09 8.05 11.59
CA VAL A 91 -4.70 8.77 12.81
C VAL A 91 -5.33 8.16 14.06
#